data_AF-A0A2D3W8J3-F1
#
_entry.id   AF-A0A2D3W8J3-F1
#
_cell.length_a   1.000
_cell.length_b   1.000
_cell.length_c   1.000
_cell.angle_alpha   90.00
_cell.angle_beta   90.00
_cell.angle_gamma   90.00
#
_symmetry.space_group_name_H-M   'P 1'
#
loop_
_entity.id
_entity.type
_entity.pdbx_description
1 polymer ?
#
loop_
_entity_poly.entity_id
_entity_poly.type
_entity_poly.pdbx_seq_one_letter_code
_entity_poly.pdbx_strand_id
1 'polypeptide(L)'
;MFGFLFRSTTYYLLWKKFSKQIILIGLSLLFLILVEKIYDDFFDLMKVSNKESLVGLFIAKWIIVLIVLIYNIVKLKQVKLSEEEKIKILETSDPEYSQEVKELLEKKQLTSTTDILIKKYKK
;
A
#
# COMPACT_ATOMS: atom_id res chain seq x y z
N MET A 1 -10.02 -13.17 -24.45
CA MET A 1 -8.75 -12.38 -24.52
C MET A 1 -8.72 -11.19 -23.56
N PHE A 2 -9.81 -10.42 -23.39
CA PHE A 2 -9.88 -9.30 -22.43
C PHE A 2 -9.58 -9.67 -20.97
N GLY A 3 -10.01 -10.85 -20.50
CA GLY A 3 -9.74 -11.28 -19.12
C GLY A 3 -8.25 -11.53 -18.80
N PHE A 4 -7.45 -11.87 -19.81
CA PHE A 4 -6.01 -12.08 -19.62
C PHE A 4 -5.26 -10.75 -19.53
N LEU A 5 -5.63 -9.78 -20.38
CA LEU A 5 -5.12 -8.41 -20.33
C LEU A 5 -5.55 -7.67 -19.07
N PHE A 6 -6.80 -7.86 -18.61
CA PHE A 6 -7.24 -7.29 -17.34
C PHE A 6 -6.45 -7.87 -16.16
N ARG A 7 -6.18 -9.19 -16.16
CA ARG A 7 -5.32 -9.82 -15.15
C ARG A 7 -3.90 -9.28 -15.20
N SER A 8 -3.26 -9.23 -16.36
CA SER A 8 -1.87 -8.73 -16.45
C SER A 8 -1.75 -7.27 -16.01
N THR A 9 -2.69 -6.42 -16.42
CA THR A 9 -2.68 -5.00 -16.06
C THR A 9 -3.00 -4.77 -14.58
N THR A 10 -3.94 -5.54 -14.02
CA THR A 10 -4.25 -5.48 -12.58
C THR A 10 -3.10 -6.01 -11.73
N TYR A 11 -2.46 -7.13 -12.12
CA TYR A 11 -1.25 -7.62 -11.44
C TYR A 11 -0.13 -6.59 -11.48
N TYR A 12 0.10 -5.94 -12.63
CA TYR A 12 1.12 -4.91 -12.76
C TYR A 12 0.82 -3.68 -11.88
N LEU A 13 -0.44 -3.23 -11.83
CA LEU A 13 -0.87 -2.11 -10.97
C LEU A 13 -0.76 -2.44 -9.48
N LEU A 14 -1.18 -3.64 -9.07
CA LEU A 14 -1.02 -4.15 -7.70
C LEU A 14 0.46 -4.23 -7.32
N TRP A 15 1.29 -4.79 -8.21
CA TRP A 15 2.73 -4.89 -8.00
C TRP A 15 3.37 -3.51 -7.86
N LYS A 16 3.04 -2.55 -8.73
CA LYS A 16 3.58 -1.19 -8.65
C LYS A 16 3.19 -0.49 -7.35
N LYS A 17 1.90 -0.58 -6.96
CA LYS A 17 1.34 0.09 -5.78
C LYS A 17 1.81 -0.52 -4.46
N PHE A 18 2.02 -1.83 -4.41
CA PHE A 18 2.33 -2.55 -3.17
C PHE A 18 3.72 -3.22 -3.18
N SER A 19 4.56 -2.95 -4.19
CA SER A 19 5.91 -3.53 -4.34
C SER A 19 6.71 -3.52 -3.04
N LYS A 20 6.78 -2.37 -2.37
CA LYS A 20 7.50 -2.22 -1.09
C LYS A 20 6.95 -3.13 0.02
N GLN A 21 5.63 -3.32 0.07
CA GLN A 21 4.98 -4.17 1.07
C GLN A 21 5.13 -5.66 0.74
N ILE A 22 5.04 -6.02 -0.55
CA ILE A 22 5.29 -7.38 -1.02
C ILE A 22 6.75 -7.79 -0.73
N ILE A 23 7.71 -6.89 -0.98
CA ILE A 23 9.12 -7.09 -0.65
C ILE A 23 9.30 -7.23 0.87
N LEU A 24 8.66 -6.38 1.68
CA LEU A 24 8.73 -6.44 3.14
C LEU A 24 8.20 -7.79 3.67
N ILE A 25 7.04 -8.23 3.19
CA ILE A 25 6.43 -9.52 3.55
C ILE A 25 7.34 -10.67 3.10
N GLY A 26 7.90 -10.60 1.88
CA GLY A 26 8.84 -11.59 1.38
C GLY A 26 10.11 -11.68 2.24
N LEU A 27 10.66 -10.53 2.62
CA LEU A 27 11.85 -10.47 3.50
C LEU A 27 11.55 -11.01 4.90
N SER A 28 10.36 -10.70 5.43
CA SER A 28 9.85 -11.24 6.70
C SER A 28 9.73 -12.77 6.67
N LEU A 29 9.20 -13.33 5.58
CA LEU A 29 9.12 -14.78 5.38
C LEU A 29 10.51 -15.42 5.35
N LEU A 30 11.44 -14.81 4.62
CA LEU A 30 12.82 -15.29 4.53
C LEU A 30 13.50 -15.27 5.90
N PHE A 31 13.27 -14.21 6.68
CA PHE A 31 13.76 -14.09 8.05
C PHE A 31 13.19 -15.18 8.97
N LEU A 32 11.89 -15.50 8.87
CA LEU A 32 11.27 -16.58 9.65
C LEU A 32 11.89 -17.95 9.33
N ILE A 33 12.15 -18.25 8.06
CA ILE A 33 12.84 -19.49 7.65
C ILE A 33 14.24 -19.55 8.27
N LEU A 34 14.93 -18.42 8.33
CA LEU A 34 16.27 -18.33 8.92
C LEU A 34 16.24 -18.57 10.43
N VAL A 35 15.27 -17.98 11.13
CA VAL A 35 15.03 -18.20 12.56
C VAL A 35 14.71 -19.67 12.84
N GLU A 36 13.93 -20.33 11.97
CA GLU A 36 13.59 -21.74 12.14
C GLU A 36 14.83 -22.64 12.02
N LYS A 37 15.71 -22.39 11.04
CA LYS A 37 16.98 -23.12 10.93
C LYS A 37 17.88 -22.93 12.15
N ILE A 38 17.97 -21.70 12.66
CA ILE A 38 18.75 -21.42 13.87
C ILE A 38 18.11 -22.17 15.06
N TYR A 39 16.78 -22.12 15.19
CA TYR A 39 16.08 -22.81 16.25
C TYR A 39 16.37 -24.32 16.26
N ASP A 40 16.32 -24.97 15.10
CA ASP A 40 16.58 -26.41 14.99
C ASP A 40 18.00 -26.77 15.46
N ASP A 41 19.00 -25.98 15.07
CA ASP A 41 20.40 -26.16 15.48
C ASP A 41 20.57 -26.01 17.00
N PHE A 42 19.95 -24.98 17.59
CA PHE A 42 19.93 -24.79 19.05
C PHE A 42 19.13 -25.87 19.77
N PHE A 43 18.05 -26.37 19.18
CA PHE A 43 17.22 -27.42 19.73
C PHE A 43 18.01 -28.72 19.85
N ASP A 44 18.76 -29.10 18.81
CA ASP A 44 19.59 -30.30 18.83
C ASP A 44 20.72 -30.20 19.86
N LEU A 45 21.36 -29.04 19.99
CA LEU A 45 22.36 -28.77 21.04
C LEU A 45 21.78 -28.89 22.45
N MET A 46 20.60 -28.30 22.68
CA MET A 46 20.00 -28.21 24.02
C MET A 46 19.30 -29.50 24.45
N LYS A 47 18.78 -30.28 23.50
CA LYS A 47 18.18 -31.61 23.74
C LYS A 47 19.17 -32.57 24.40
N VAL A 48 20.45 -32.46 24.08
CA VAL A 48 21.53 -33.27 24.66
C VAL A 48 21.91 -32.80 26.07
N SER A 49 21.69 -31.51 26.39
CA SER A 49 22.25 -30.87 27.59
C SER A 49 21.28 -30.82 28.77
N ASN A 50 20.03 -30.35 28.60
CA ASN A 50 19.10 -30.24 29.73
C ASN A 50 17.62 -30.07 29.31
N LYS A 51 16.71 -30.81 29.97
CA LYS A 51 15.26 -30.83 29.63
C LYS A 51 14.52 -29.53 29.95
N GLU A 52 14.88 -28.84 31.01
CA GLU A 52 14.25 -27.55 31.36
C GLU A 52 14.59 -26.44 30.35
N SER A 53 15.76 -26.54 29.74
CA SER A 53 16.24 -25.63 28.70
C SER A 53 15.38 -25.63 27.43
N LEU A 54 14.73 -26.77 27.14
CA LEU A 54 13.85 -26.94 25.97
C LEU A 54 12.60 -26.04 26.05
N VAL A 55 12.05 -25.85 27.26
CA VAL A 55 10.88 -24.98 27.47
C VAL A 55 11.26 -23.52 27.22
N GLY A 56 12.43 -23.09 27.71
CA GLY A 56 12.96 -21.75 27.46
C GLY A 56 13.18 -21.47 25.97
N LEU A 57 13.72 -22.46 25.24
CA LEU A 57 13.92 -22.35 23.79
C LEU A 57 12.59 -22.18 23.04
N PHE A 58 11.56 -22.92 23.45
CA PHE A 58 10.23 -22.85 22.84
C PHE A 58 9.60 -21.46 23.05
N ILE A 59 9.68 -20.91 24.26
CA ILE A 59 9.19 -19.56 24.57
C ILE A 59 9.96 -18.51 23.75
N ALA A 60 11.28 -18.66 23.63
CA ALA A 60 12.11 -17.76 22.82
C ALA A 60 11.70 -17.77 21.34
N LYS A 61 11.41 -18.94 20.75
CA LYS A 61 10.90 -19.05 19.36
C LYS A 61 9.64 -18.21 19.18
N TRP A 62 8.67 -18.35 20.07
CA TRP A 62 7.40 -17.61 19.98
C TRP A 62 7.56 -16.11 20.21
N ILE A 63 8.47 -15.68 21.10
CA ILE A 63 8.79 -14.25 21.28
C ILE A 63 9.33 -13.66 19.98
N ILE A 64 10.25 -14.35 19.29
CA ILE A 64 10.82 -13.87 18.02
C ILE A 64 9.72 -13.75 16.95
N VAL A 65 8.87 -14.77 16.82
CA VAL A 65 7.74 -14.73 15.88
C VAL A 65 6.82 -13.54 16.19
N LEU A 66 6.50 -13.30 17.46
CA LEU A 66 5.63 -12.21 17.88
C LEU A 66 6.24 -10.83 17.57
N ILE A 67 7.55 -10.66 17.76
CA ILE A 67 8.28 -9.43 17.40
C ILE A 67 8.21 -9.18 15.90
N VAL A 68 8.45 -10.20 15.06
CA VAL A 68 8.38 -10.08 13.59
C VAL A 68 6.97 -9.69 13.14
N LEU A 69 5.96 -10.26 13.79
CA LEU A 69 4.55 -10.00 13.49
C LEU A 69 4.16 -8.55 13.86
N ILE A 70 4.54 -8.09 15.06
CA ILE A 70 4.35 -6.70 15.50
C ILE A 70 5.09 -5.73 14.56
N TYR A 71 6.34 -6.02 14.22
CA TYR A 71 7.13 -5.18 13.32
C TYR A 71 6.44 -5.00 11.97
N ASN A 72 5.94 -6.09 11.37
CA ASN A 72 5.19 -6.02 10.12
C ASN A 72 3.91 -5.20 10.26
N ILE A 73 3.10 -5.41 11.31
CA ILE A 73 1.85 -4.65 11.53
C ILE A 73 2.13 -3.15 11.69
N VAL A 74 3.14 -2.78 12.47
CA VAL A 74 3.52 -1.37 12.68
C VAL A 74 3.98 -0.74 11.36
N LYS A 75 4.81 -1.45 10.60
CA LYS A 75 5.30 -0.94 9.31
C LYS A 75 4.20 -0.81 8.27
N LEU A 76 3.23 -1.74 8.25
CA LEU A 76 2.04 -1.66 7.41
C LEU A 76 1.15 -0.46 7.79
N LYS A 77 0.95 -0.19 9.10
CA LYS A 77 0.18 0.96 9.57
C LYS A 77 0.85 2.31 9.27
N GLN A 78 2.18 2.37 9.23
CA GLN A 78 2.93 3.59 8.92
C GLN A 78 2.95 3.95 7.44
N VAL A 79 2.39 3.12 6.56
CA VAL A 79 2.21 3.46 5.14
C VAL A 79 1.04 4.44 5.00
N LYS A 80 1.22 5.67 5.48
CA LYS A 80 0.49 6.81 4.90
C LYS A 80 1.09 7.01 3.51
N LEU A 81 0.24 7.16 2.49
CA LEU A 81 0.67 7.50 1.13
C LEU A 81 1.70 8.63 1.21
N SER A 82 2.85 8.44 0.58
CA SER A 82 3.83 9.49 0.39
C SER A 82 3.10 10.70 -0.22
N GLU A 83 3.25 11.89 0.36
CA GLU A 83 2.67 13.14 -0.18
C GLU A 83 3.01 13.31 -1.68
N GLU A 84 4.16 12.79 -2.11
CA GLU A 84 4.61 12.75 -3.51
C GLU A 84 3.73 11.91 -4.45
N GLU A 85 3.10 10.84 -3.96
CA GLU A 85 2.15 10.04 -4.76
C GLU A 85 0.77 10.69 -4.82
N LYS A 86 0.35 11.42 -3.77
CA LYS A 86 -0.88 12.21 -3.81
C LYS A 86 -0.79 13.34 -4.85
N ILE A 87 0.36 14.01 -4.92
CA ILE A 87 0.61 15.08 -5.88
C ILE A 87 0.61 14.52 -7.32
N LYS A 88 1.26 13.39 -7.58
CA LYS A 88 1.24 12.76 -8.91
C LYS A 88 -0.14 12.24 -9.34
N ILE A 89 -0.96 11.77 -8.40
CA ILE A 89 -2.34 11.36 -8.69
C ILE A 89 -3.19 12.60 -8.98
N LEU A 90 -3.03 13.70 -8.23
CA LEU A 90 -3.70 14.97 -8.50
C LEU A 90 -3.33 15.55 -9.88
N GLU A 91 -2.03 15.58 -10.23
CA GLU A 91 -1.55 16.06 -11.53
C GLU A 91 -2.01 15.17 -12.71
N THR A 92 -2.12 13.85 -12.50
CA THR A 92 -2.65 12.94 -13.53
C THR A 92 -4.18 13.02 -13.65
N SER A 93 -4.86 13.58 -12.64
CA SER A 93 -6.32 13.74 -12.62
C SER A 93 -6.81 15.13 -13.01
N ASP A 94 -5.93 16.03 -13.44
CA ASP A 94 -6.33 17.15 -14.28
C ASP A 94 -6.53 16.60 -15.69
N PRO A 95 -7.76 16.32 -16.14
CA PRO A 95 -7.94 16.01 -17.54
C PRO A 95 -7.50 17.24 -18.33
N GLU A 96 -6.84 16.99 -19.45
CA GLU A 96 -6.37 18.00 -20.39
C GLU A 96 -7.60 18.69 -21.03
N TYR A 97 -8.25 19.57 -20.28
CA TYR A 97 -9.40 20.32 -20.74
C TYR A 97 -8.94 21.29 -21.83
N SER A 98 -9.66 21.31 -22.96
CA SER A 98 -9.56 22.34 -24.00
C SER A 98 -9.53 23.74 -23.36
N GLN A 99 -8.75 24.67 -23.92
CA GLN A 99 -8.62 26.05 -23.42
C GLN A 99 -9.99 26.72 -23.17
N GLU A 100 -10.98 26.41 -24.01
CA GLU A 100 -12.36 26.92 -23.87
C GLU A 100 -13.04 26.49 -22.57
N VAL A 101 -12.80 25.25 -22.13
CA VAL A 101 -13.42 24.70 -20.91
C VAL A 101 -12.77 25.31 -19.66
N LYS A 102 -11.46 25.61 -19.72
CA LYS A 102 -10.77 26.33 -18.65
C LYS A 102 -11.28 27.76 -18.50
N GLU A 103 -11.49 28.45 -19.61
CA GLU A 103 -12.03 29.81 -19.63
C GLU A 103 -13.48 29.87 -19.09
N LEU A 104 -14.28 28.82 -19.34
CA LEU A 104 -15.62 28.69 -18.78
C LEU A 104 -15.65 28.36 -17.28
N LEU A 105 -14.68 27.59 -16.78
CA LEU A 105 -14.55 27.26 -15.36
C LEU A 105 -14.05 28.45 -14.51
N GLU A 106 -13.14 29.27 -15.06
CA GLU A 106 -12.61 30.46 -14.39
C GLU A 106 -13.61 31.63 -14.36
N LYS A 107 -14.72 31.54 -15.09
CA LYS A 107 -15.74 32.58 -15.14
C LYS A 107 -16.50 32.66 -13.81
N LYS A 108 -16.25 33.74 -13.05
CA LYS A 108 -16.81 34.02 -11.71
C LYS A 108 -18.35 34.04 -11.64
N GLN A 109 -19.03 34.20 -12.77
CA GLN A 109 -20.49 34.08 -12.89
C GLN A 109 -20.84 33.33 -14.18
N LEU A 110 -21.35 32.12 -14.01
CA LEU A 110 -21.94 31.33 -15.08
C LEU A 110 -23.25 32.01 -15.48
N THR A 111 -23.27 32.60 -16.67
CA THR A 111 -24.49 33.16 -17.25
C THR A 111 -25.40 32.01 -17.65
N SER A 112 -26.41 31.72 -16.83
CA SER A 112 -27.40 30.70 -17.14
C SER A 112 -28.29 31.16 -18.29
N THR A 113 -28.84 30.22 -19.06
CA THR A 113 -29.85 30.52 -20.09
C THR A 113 -31.02 31.32 -19.51
N THR A 114 -31.33 31.10 -18.22
CA THR A 114 -32.32 31.85 -17.45
C THR A 114 -31.93 33.33 -17.28
N ASP A 115 -30.67 33.64 -17.01
CA ASP A 115 -30.19 35.02 -16.86
C ASP A 115 -30.23 35.78 -18.19
N ILE A 116 -29.93 35.08 -19.29
CA ILE A 116 -30.02 35.63 -20.65
C ILE A 116 -31.47 35.97 -21.00
N LEU A 117 -32.41 35.07 -20.65
CA LEU A 117 -33.84 35.30 -20.86
C LEU A 117 -34.35 36.47 -20.01
N ILE A 118 -34.02 36.52 -18.71
CA ILE A 118 -34.43 37.63 -17.84
C ILE A 118 -33.90 38.96 -18.37
N LYS A 119 -32.65 39.03 -18.83
CA LYS A 119 -32.08 40.25 -19.43
C LYS A 119 -32.81 40.67 -20.73
N LYS A 120 -33.27 39.70 -21.53
CA LYS A 120 -33.99 39.96 -22.79
C LYS A 120 -35.40 40.51 -22.56
N TYR A 121 -36.09 40.08 -21.51
CA TYR A 121 -37.47 40.47 -21.21
C TYR A 121 -37.60 41.62 -20.19
N LYS A 122 -36.50 42.10 -19.61
CA LYS A 122 -36.46 43.27 -18.70
C LYS A 122 -36.34 44.60 -19.45
N LYS A 123 -37.01 44.71 -20.60
CA LYS A 123 -37.09 45.95 -21.40
C LYS A 123 -38.48 46.56 -21.26
#